data_AF-A0A352R396-F1
#
_entry.id   AF-A0A352R396-F1
#
_cell.length_a   1.000
_cell.length_b   1.000
_cell.length_c   1.000
_cell.angle_alpha   90.00
_cell.angle_beta   90.00
_cell.angle_gamma   90.00
#
_symmetry.space_group_name_H-M   'P 1'
#
loop_
_entity.id
_entity.type
_entity.pdbx_description
1 polymer ?
#
loop_
_entity_poly.entity_id
_entity_poly.type
_entity_poly.pdbx_seq_one_letter_code
_entity_poly.pdbx_strand_id
1 'polypeptide(L)'
;MTAKEKTASQAQRSRPEKIGKRLVREHFEVALSSWSRLWLNPLSNFLIWITLAVALALPGTLMIMLGQVQNLANQLNTDNHISVFLHLDTSQTQAETLANQLQRRSDIKNITFIPAAAALTEFSLASGLGNILESLTENPIPATILVEPQENKPETIALLAEQLSGIKQVDQVLIDQLWLQRLQALVQSTQRGIWVLAVMLILGVLLVMGNTMRM
;
A
#
# COMPACT_ATOMS: atom_id res chain seq x y z
N MET A 1 97.67 13.81 39.00
CA MET A 1 96.64 12.84 39.39
C MET A 1 95.30 13.55 39.34
N THR A 2 94.55 13.36 38.24
CA THR A 2 93.22 12.68 38.21
C THR A 2 92.08 13.53 38.76
N ALA A 3 90.89 13.67 38.18
CA ALA A 3 90.29 13.45 36.86
C ALA A 3 88.77 13.70 37.05
N LYS A 4 88.14 14.36 36.09
CA LYS A 4 86.76 14.13 35.57
C LYS A 4 85.50 14.35 36.44
N GLU A 5 84.66 15.24 35.90
CA GLU A 5 83.25 15.05 35.50
C GLU A 5 82.18 14.67 36.54
N LYS A 6 81.11 15.49 36.58
CA LYS A 6 79.74 15.08 36.15
C LYS A 6 78.75 16.24 36.24
N THR A 7 78.67 17.04 35.18
CA THR A 7 77.45 17.74 34.78
C THR A 7 76.90 16.99 33.57
N ALA A 8 75.98 16.06 33.82
CA ALA A 8 75.22 15.39 32.77
C ALA A 8 73.74 15.65 33.02
N SER A 9 73.27 16.72 32.38
CA SER A 9 71.86 17.00 32.12
C SER A 9 71.20 15.73 31.58
N GLN A 10 70.24 15.18 32.33
CA GLN A 10 69.40 14.07 31.92
C GLN A 10 68.45 14.54 30.80
N ALA A 11 68.98 14.67 29.59
CA ALA A 11 68.18 14.62 28.39
C ALA A 11 67.83 13.15 28.15
N GLN A 12 66.72 12.71 28.75
CA GLN A 12 66.10 11.41 28.47
C GLN A 12 65.63 11.42 27.00
N ARG A 13 66.54 11.10 26.07
CA ARG A 13 66.22 10.86 24.66
C ARG A 13 65.38 9.59 24.59
N SER A 14 64.07 9.75 24.58
CA SER A 14 63.12 8.69 24.22
C SER A 14 63.51 8.15 22.84
N ARG A 15 63.73 6.84 22.76
CA ARG A 15 63.99 6.11 21.50
C ARG A 15 62.94 6.50 20.46
N PRO A 16 63.31 6.70 19.18
CA PRO A 16 62.32 6.96 18.14
C PRO A 16 61.46 5.71 17.97
N GLU A 17 60.25 5.73 18.54
CA GLU A 17 59.25 4.71 18.22
C GLU A 17 58.96 4.75 16.72
N LYS A 18 58.87 3.57 16.09
CA LYS A 18 58.49 3.45 14.68
C LYS A 18 57.16 4.18 14.47
N ILE A 19 57.12 5.12 13.53
CA ILE A 19 55.99 6.03 13.25
C ILE A 19 54.64 5.28 13.20
N GLY A 20 54.61 4.08 12.61
CA GLY A 20 53.40 3.24 12.55
C GLY A 20 52.87 2.77 13.90
N LYS A 21 53.73 2.45 14.89
CA LYS A 21 53.28 2.06 16.23
C LYS A 21 52.72 3.24 17.01
N ARG A 22 53.29 4.44 16.80
CA ARG A 22 52.81 5.68 17.40
C ARG A 22 51.43 6.05 16.86
N LEU A 23 51.27 6.02 15.54
CA LEU A 23 49.98 6.24 14.87
C LEU A 23 48.89 5.29 15.37
N VAL A 24 49.16 3.99 15.44
CA VAL A 24 48.16 3.02 15.90
C VAL A 24 47.79 3.25 17.37
N ARG A 25 48.74 3.58 18.24
CA ARG A 25 48.46 3.89 19.65
C ARG A 25 47.64 5.17 19.80
N GLU A 26 48.02 6.23 19.09
CA GLU A 26 47.30 7.51 19.08
C GLU A 26 45.87 7.34 18.53
N HIS A 27 45.68 6.59 17.43
CA HIS A 27 44.34 6.29 16.91
C HIS A 27 43.51 5.43 17.86
N PHE A 28 44.10 4.45 18.54
CA PHE A 28 43.40 3.58 19.48
C PHE A 28 43.03 4.33 20.77
N GLU A 29 43.91 5.18 21.30
CA GLU A 29 43.63 6.06 22.44
C GLU A 29 42.52 7.07 22.10
N VAL A 30 42.53 7.64 20.89
CA VAL A 30 41.46 8.51 20.41
C VAL A 30 40.15 7.75 20.20
N ALA A 31 40.19 6.53 19.67
CA ALA A 31 39.00 5.70 19.50
C ALA A 31 38.36 5.31 20.83
N LEU A 32 39.17 4.86 21.80
CA LEU A 32 38.72 4.45 23.13
C LEU A 32 38.18 5.63 23.94
N SER A 33 38.86 6.79 23.88
CA SER A 33 38.41 8.01 24.54
C SER A 33 37.16 8.62 23.89
N SER A 34 36.97 8.47 22.57
CA SER A 34 35.74 8.87 21.87
C SER A 34 34.58 7.94 22.20
N TRP A 35 34.85 6.63 22.31
CA TRP A 35 33.88 5.64 22.77
C TRP A 35 33.38 5.92 24.20
N SER A 36 34.31 6.24 25.11
CA SER A 36 33.99 6.68 26.47
C SER A 36 33.13 7.96 26.48
N ARG A 37 33.39 8.91 25.59
CA ARG A 37 32.61 10.15 25.46
C ARG A 37 31.19 9.94 24.93
N LEU A 38 30.98 8.98 24.05
CA LEU A 38 29.62 8.57 23.63
C LEU A 38 28.80 8.03 24.80
N TRP A 39 29.45 7.40 25.79
CA TRP A 39 28.83 6.92 27.03
C TRP A 39 28.60 8.01 28.10
N LEU A 40 29.21 9.19 27.95
CA LEU A 40 29.06 10.30 28.89
C LEU A 40 27.80 11.14 28.64
N ASN A 41 27.19 11.06 27.44
CA ASN A 41 25.90 11.71 27.10
C ASN A 41 24.86 10.69 26.56
N PRO A 42 24.54 9.62 27.30
CA PRO A 42 23.73 8.52 26.80
C PRO A 42 22.31 8.98 26.44
N LEU A 43 21.75 9.93 27.19
CA LEU A 43 20.40 10.42 26.99
C LEU A 43 20.25 11.20 25.67
N SER A 44 21.24 12.02 25.31
CA SER A 44 21.22 12.80 24.07
C SER A 44 21.38 11.91 22.83
N ASN A 45 22.30 10.94 22.89
CA ASN A 45 22.47 9.95 21.83
C ASN A 45 21.21 9.10 21.63
N PHE A 46 20.56 8.68 22.73
CA PHE A 46 19.33 7.88 22.66
C PHE A 46 18.16 8.66 22.05
N LEU A 47 18.02 9.95 22.38
CA LEU A 47 17.02 10.81 21.77
C LEU A 47 17.21 10.93 20.26
N ILE A 48 18.45 11.15 19.79
CA ILE A 48 18.76 11.21 18.35
C ILE A 48 18.41 9.89 17.66
N TRP A 49 18.75 8.76 18.27
CA TRP A 49 18.45 7.43 17.72
C TRP A 49 16.96 7.14 17.66
N ILE A 50 16.20 7.49 18.71
CA ILE A 50 14.73 7.38 18.69
C ILE A 50 14.15 8.29 17.62
N THR A 51 14.59 9.54 17.51
CA THR A 51 14.08 10.47 16.50
C THR A 51 14.33 9.93 15.09
N LEU A 52 15.53 9.41 14.82
CA LEU A 52 15.86 8.79 13.53
C LEU A 52 15.02 7.52 13.28
N ALA A 53 14.87 6.68 14.30
CA ALA A 53 14.06 5.47 14.22
C ALA A 53 12.60 5.80 13.91
N VAL A 54 11.99 6.76 14.61
CA VAL A 54 10.61 7.19 14.37
C VAL A 54 10.46 7.85 13.00
N ALA A 55 11.42 8.70 12.59
CA ALA A 55 11.40 9.37 11.30
C ALA A 55 11.41 8.39 10.11
N LEU A 56 12.07 7.24 10.25
CA LEU A 56 12.11 6.20 9.22
C LEU A 56 10.98 5.18 9.37
N ALA A 57 10.66 4.78 10.60
CA ALA A 57 9.65 3.77 10.89
C ALA A 57 8.25 4.24 10.52
N LEU A 58 7.91 5.52 10.71
CA LEU A 58 6.58 6.06 10.43
C LEU A 58 6.22 5.98 8.94
N PRO A 59 6.99 6.57 8.00
CA PRO A 59 6.69 6.44 6.57
C PRO A 59 6.80 4.99 6.08
N GLY A 60 7.75 4.21 6.59
CA GLY A 60 7.89 2.79 6.24
C GLY A 60 6.67 1.96 6.63
N THR A 61 6.20 2.11 7.87
CA THR A 61 5.01 1.39 8.38
C THR A 61 3.77 1.80 7.57
N LEU A 62 3.63 3.09 7.30
CA LEU A 62 2.49 3.62 6.53
C LEU A 62 2.50 3.11 5.08
N MET A 63 3.67 3.00 4.44
CA MET A 63 3.81 2.39 3.11
C MET A 63 3.42 0.91 3.11
N ILE A 64 3.90 0.13 4.09
CA ILE A 64 3.56 -1.30 4.18
C ILE A 64 2.05 -1.46 4.38
N MET A 65 1.45 -0.69 5.30
CA MET A 65 0.02 -0.72 5.57
C MET A 65 -0.80 -0.35 4.32
N LEU A 66 -0.41 0.71 3.62
CA LEU A 66 -1.07 1.12 2.38
C LEU A 66 -0.93 0.07 1.28
N GLY A 67 0.22 -0.61 1.19
CA GLY A 67 0.44 -1.74 0.29
C GLY A 67 -0.50 -2.91 0.57
N GLN A 68 -0.81 -3.19 1.84
CA GLN A 68 -1.81 -4.21 2.19
C GLN A 68 -3.21 -3.83 1.70
N VAL A 69 -3.61 -2.57 1.87
CA VAL A 69 -4.89 -2.06 1.35
C VAL A 69 -4.95 -2.16 -0.17
N GLN A 70 -3.87 -1.80 -0.85
CA GLN A 70 -3.78 -1.88 -2.31
C GLN A 70 -3.87 -3.33 -2.81
N ASN A 71 -3.20 -4.27 -2.13
CA ASN A 71 -3.27 -5.69 -2.46
C ASN A 71 -4.68 -6.24 -2.26
N LEU A 72 -5.35 -5.89 -1.16
CA LEU A 72 -6.74 -6.28 -0.93
C LEU A 72 -7.66 -5.71 -2.00
N ALA A 73 -7.51 -4.43 -2.34
CA ALA A 73 -8.28 -3.79 -3.41
C ALA A 73 -8.04 -4.45 -4.79
N ASN A 74 -6.82 -4.91 -5.07
CA ASN A 74 -6.50 -5.61 -6.32
C ASN A 74 -7.05 -7.04 -6.34
N GLN A 75 -7.08 -7.74 -5.21
CA GLN A 75 -7.68 -9.08 -5.14
C GLN A 75 -9.18 -9.01 -5.44
N LEU A 76 -9.87 -8.00 -4.92
CA LEU A 76 -11.29 -7.73 -5.23
C LEU A 76 -11.52 -7.36 -6.71
N ASN A 77 -10.48 -6.96 -7.44
CA ASN A 77 -10.56 -6.62 -8.87
C ASN A 77 -10.44 -7.85 -9.80
N THR A 78 -10.18 -9.04 -9.26
CA THR A 78 -9.93 -10.25 -10.07
C THR A 78 -11.23 -10.79 -10.68
N ASP A 79 -12.34 -10.60 -9.99
CA ASP A 79 -13.68 -11.06 -10.38
C ASP A 79 -14.46 -9.90 -11.00
N ASN A 80 -13.98 -9.47 -12.16
CA ASN A 80 -14.51 -8.30 -12.84
C ASN A 80 -15.82 -8.63 -13.52
N HIS A 81 -16.93 -8.42 -12.83
CA HIS A 81 -18.26 -8.74 -13.34
C HIS A 81 -19.00 -7.47 -13.78
N ILE A 82 -19.75 -7.60 -14.88
CA ILE A 82 -20.73 -6.62 -15.32
C ILE A 82 -22.10 -7.17 -14.92
N SER A 83 -22.79 -6.45 -14.05
CA SER A 83 -24.12 -6.82 -13.57
C SER A 83 -25.17 -6.21 -14.51
N VAL A 84 -25.87 -7.06 -15.26
CA VAL A 84 -26.90 -6.66 -16.21
C VAL A 84 -28.27 -6.99 -15.62
N PHE A 85 -29.03 -5.96 -15.24
CA PHE A 85 -30.39 -6.08 -14.75
C PHE A 85 -31.38 -6.02 -15.90
N LEU A 86 -32.27 -7.00 -15.95
CA LEU A 86 -33.32 -7.10 -16.97
C LEU A 86 -34.55 -6.29 -16.54
N HIS A 87 -35.41 -5.91 -17.48
CA HIS A 87 -36.72 -5.37 -17.14
C HIS A 87 -37.55 -6.40 -16.36
N LEU A 88 -38.35 -5.94 -15.38
CA LEU A 88 -39.26 -6.80 -14.60
C LEU A 88 -40.26 -7.57 -15.48
N ASP A 89 -40.64 -7.00 -16.63
CA ASP A 89 -41.56 -7.62 -17.59
C ASP A 89 -40.90 -8.72 -18.45
N THR A 90 -39.59 -8.93 -18.32
CA THR A 90 -38.85 -9.93 -19.10
C THR A 90 -39.19 -11.33 -18.60
N SER A 91 -39.77 -12.17 -19.45
CA SER A 91 -40.04 -13.56 -19.08
C SER A 91 -38.74 -14.33 -18.86
N GLN A 92 -38.77 -15.32 -17.97
CA GLN A 92 -37.61 -16.18 -17.71
C GLN A 92 -37.06 -16.83 -19.00
N THR A 93 -37.94 -17.24 -19.91
CA THR A 93 -37.55 -17.81 -21.21
C THR A 93 -36.80 -16.80 -22.11
N GLN A 94 -37.18 -15.52 -22.08
CA GLN A 94 -36.48 -14.46 -22.81
C GLN A 94 -35.12 -14.18 -22.18
N ALA A 95 -35.05 -14.14 -20.85
CA ALA A 95 -33.80 -13.95 -20.11
C ALA A 95 -32.79 -15.07 -20.38
N GLU A 96 -33.24 -16.33 -20.36
CA GLU A 96 -32.42 -17.50 -20.68
C GLU A 96 -31.96 -17.49 -22.15
N THR A 97 -32.83 -17.07 -23.07
CA THR A 97 -32.46 -16.93 -24.49
C THR A 97 -31.39 -15.86 -24.67
N LEU A 98 -31.51 -14.72 -23.98
CA LEU A 98 -30.53 -13.65 -24.00
C LEU A 98 -29.19 -14.10 -23.41
N ALA A 99 -29.19 -14.79 -22.26
CA ALA A 99 -27.99 -15.33 -21.64
C ALA A 99 -27.24 -16.28 -22.60
N ASN A 100 -27.96 -17.18 -23.27
CA ASN A 100 -27.39 -18.08 -24.27
C ASN A 100 -26.83 -17.35 -25.51
N GLN A 101 -27.45 -16.25 -25.94
CA GLN A 101 -26.93 -15.42 -27.03
C GLN A 101 -25.65 -14.70 -26.63
N LEU A 102 -25.62 -14.12 -25.43
CA LEU A 102 -24.45 -13.43 -24.90
C LEU A 102 -23.28 -14.40 -24.70
N GLN A 103 -23.53 -15.64 -24.28
CA GLN A 103 -22.48 -16.64 -24.05
C GLN A 103 -21.69 -17.00 -25.31
N ARG A 104 -22.26 -16.74 -26.50
CA ARG A 104 -21.62 -17.00 -27.80
C ARG A 104 -20.73 -15.85 -28.27
N ARG A 105 -20.73 -14.70 -27.59
CA ARG A 105 -19.90 -13.56 -27.98
C ARG A 105 -18.45 -13.79 -27.56
N SER A 106 -17.50 -13.41 -28.42
CA SER A 106 -16.06 -13.61 -28.19
C SER A 106 -15.45 -12.66 -27.16
N ASP A 107 -16.16 -11.58 -26.81
CA ASP A 107 -15.77 -10.58 -25.82
C ASP A 107 -16.18 -10.96 -24.39
N ILE A 108 -16.91 -12.06 -24.21
CA ILE A 108 -17.38 -12.56 -22.92
C ILE A 108 -16.69 -13.90 -22.62
N LYS A 109 -16.11 -13.99 -21.42
CA LYS A 109 -15.43 -15.19 -20.91
C LYS A 109 -16.42 -16.16 -20.28
N ASN A 110 -17.32 -15.64 -19.46
CA ASN A 110 -18.29 -16.45 -18.73
C ASN A 110 -19.59 -15.66 -18.48
N ILE A 111 -20.71 -16.38 -18.35
CA ILE A 111 -22.01 -15.81 -18.02
C ILE A 111 -22.67 -16.64 -16.93
N THR A 112 -23.18 -15.96 -15.92
CA THR A 112 -24.01 -16.56 -14.88
C THR A 112 -25.38 -15.90 -14.88
N PHE A 113 -26.42 -16.69 -15.17
CA PHE A 113 -27.81 -16.23 -15.06
C PHE A 113 -28.32 -16.46 -13.64
N ILE A 114 -28.79 -15.38 -13.00
CA ILE A 114 -29.39 -15.42 -11.68
C ILE A 114 -30.90 -15.14 -11.84
N PRO A 115 -31.76 -16.16 -11.63
CA PRO A 115 -33.20 -15.97 -11.67
C PRO A 115 -33.66 -14.98 -10.59
N ALA A 116 -34.74 -14.24 -10.86
CA ALA A 116 -35.32 -13.27 -9.93
C ALA A 116 -35.60 -13.85 -8.53
N ALA A 117 -36.00 -15.13 -8.43
CA ALA A 117 -36.24 -15.81 -7.16
C ALA A 117 -34.95 -16.10 -6.36
N ALA A 118 -33.85 -16.43 -7.06
CA ALA A 118 -32.56 -16.66 -6.43
C ALA A 118 -31.95 -15.33 -5.96
N ALA A 119 -32.04 -14.29 -6.79
CA ALA A 119 -31.60 -12.94 -6.44
C ALA A 119 -32.33 -12.40 -5.19
N LEU A 120 -33.63 -12.68 -5.06
CA LEU A 120 -34.41 -12.34 -3.87
C LEU A 120 -33.91 -13.04 -2.61
N THR A 121 -33.59 -14.32 -2.72
CA THR A 121 -33.07 -15.12 -1.61
C THR A 121 -31.72 -14.59 -1.13
N GLU A 122 -30.82 -14.31 -2.06
CA GLU A 122 -29.48 -13.79 -1.76
C GLU A 122 -29.53 -12.37 -1.18
N PHE A 123 -30.37 -11.50 -1.74
CA PHE A 123 -30.59 -10.15 -1.22
C PHE A 123 -31.19 -10.14 0.19
N SER A 124 -32.15 -11.04 0.44
CA SER A 124 -32.76 -11.24 1.76
C SER A 124 -31.71 -11.63 2.82
N LEU A 125 -30.82 -12.57 2.47
CA LEU A 125 -29.74 -13.02 3.35
C LEU A 125 -28.68 -11.92 3.58
N ALA A 126 -28.31 -11.17 2.54
CA ALA A 126 -27.29 -10.12 2.65
C ALA A 126 -27.78 -8.89 3.41
N SER A 127 -29.05 -8.51 3.23
CA SER A 127 -29.62 -7.28 3.83
C SER A 127 -30.24 -7.52 5.20
N GLY A 128 -30.51 -8.77 5.57
CA GLY A 128 -31.25 -9.11 6.80
C GLY A 128 -32.73 -8.69 6.75
N LEU A 129 -33.25 -8.36 5.56
CA LEU A 129 -34.61 -7.83 5.34
C LEU A 129 -35.64 -8.94 5.03
N GLY A 130 -35.29 -10.22 5.20
CA GLY A 130 -36.12 -11.35 4.76
C GLY A 130 -37.58 -11.28 5.21
N ASN A 131 -37.82 -10.97 6.49
CA ASN A 131 -39.18 -10.88 7.03
C ASN A 131 -40.01 -9.72 6.46
N ILE A 132 -39.36 -8.68 5.94
CA ILE A 132 -40.03 -7.52 5.32
C ILE A 132 -40.31 -7.83 3.85
N LEU A 133 -39.37 -8.49 3.16
CA LEU A 133 -39.50 -8.90 1.76
C LEU A 133 -40.61 -9.93 1.55
N GLU A 134 -40.86 -10.81 2.53
CA GLU A 134 -41.98 -11.76 2.50
C GLU A 134 -43.36 -11.08 2.55
N SER A 135 -43.45 -9.82 2.99
CA SER A 135 -44.70 -9.06 3.04
C SER A 135 -45.06 -8.37 1.72
N LEU A 136 -44.13 -8.32 0.75
CA LEU A 136 -44.38 -7.75 -0.57
C LEU A 136 -45.12 -8.74 -1.46
N THR A 137 -46.18 -8.26 -2.10
CA THR A 137 -47.08 -9.07 -2.95
C THR A 137 -46.47 -9.38 -4.32
N GLU A 138 -45.48 -8.60 -4.76
CA GLU A 138 -44.75 -8.74 -6.02
C GLU A 138 -43.23 -8.71 -5.78
N ASN A 139 -42.46 -9.47 -6.57
CA ASN A 139 -41.00 -9.52 -6.46
C ASN A 139 -40.37 -8.26 -7.09
N PRO A 140 -39.78 -7.35 -6.30
CA PRO A 140 -39.23 -6.10 -6.82
C PRO A 140 -37.84 -6.30 -7.45
N ILE A 141 -37.26 -7.50 -7.38
CA ILE A 141 -35.89 -7.78 -7.81
C ILE A 141 -35.92 -8.43 -9.20
N PRO A 142 -35.41 -7.75 -10.23
CA PRO A 142 -35.37 -8.31 -11.58
C PRO A 142 -34.38 -9.46 -11.68
N ALA A 143 -34.53 -10.28 -12.72
CA ALA A 143 -33.52 -11.27 -13.07
C ALA A 143 -32.23 -10.56 -13.51
N THR A 144 -31.08 -11.11 -13.09
CA THR A 144 -29.77 -10.49 -13.31
C THR A 144 -28.88 -11.45 -14.09
N ILE A 145 -28.15 -10.93 -15.08
CA ILE A 145 -27.13 -11.66 -15.82
C ILE A 145 -25.77 -11.09 -15.41
N LEU A 146 -24.95 -11.92 -14.80
CA LEU A 146 -23.57 -11.58 -14.45
C LEU A 146 -22.67 -11.94 -15.63
N VAL A 147 -22.02 -10.94 -16.22
CA VAL A 147 -21.17 -11.10 -17.40
C VAL A 147 -19.71 -10.89 -17.02
N GLU A 148 -18.87 -11.90 -17.21
CA GLU A 148 -17.42 -11.81 -17.05
C GLU A 148 -16.79 -11.47 -18.41
N PRO A 149 -16.19 -10.29 -18.61
CA PRO A 149 -15.54 -9.89 -19.85
C PRO A 149 -14.26 -10.69 -20.09
N GLN A 150 -13.92 -10.90 -21.36
CA GLN A 150 -12.67 -11.58 -21.75
C GLN A 150 -11.43 -10.72 -21.48
N GLU A 151 -11.54 -9.39 -21.63
CA GLU A 151 -10.47 -8.44 -21.34
C GLU A 151 -10.83 -7.54 -20.16
N ASN A 152 -9.91 -7.44 -19.19
CA ASN A 152 -10.06 -6.59 -18.01
C ASN A 152 -9.59 -5.14 -18.22
N LYS A 153 -9.65 -4.63 -19.46
CA LYS A 153 -9.30 -3.24 -19.77
C LYS A 153 -10.50 -2.31 -19.55
N PRO A 154 -10.34 -1.19 -18.82
CA PRO A 154 -11.44 -0.27 -18.53
C PRO A 154 -12.20 0.20 -19.77
N GLU A 155 -11.49 0.49 -20.85
CA GLU A 155 -12.09 0.95 -22.11
C GLU A 155 -12.94 -0.15 -22.77
N THR A 156 -12.43 -1.38 -22.83
CA THR A 156 -13.15 -2.53 -23.40
C THR A 156 -14.40 -2.87 -22.58
N ILE A 157 -14.31 -2.79 -21.25
CA ILE A 157 -15.43 -3.03 -20.34
C ILE A 157 -16.50 -1.97 -20.50
N ALA A 158 -16.12 -0.70 -20.58
CA ALA A 158 -17.06 0.41 -20.79
C ALA A 158 -17.80 0.26 -22.13
N LEU A 159 -17.09 -0.10 -23.20
CA LEU A 159 -17.69 -0.38 -24.50
C LEU A 159 -18.65 -1.58 -24.46
N LEU A 160 -18.25 -2.66 -23.79
CA LEU A 160 -19.11 -3.84 -23.63
C LEU A 160 -20.38 -3.48 -22.84
N ALA A 161 -20.25 -2.72 -21.75
CA ALA A 161 -21.37 -2.28 -20.94
C ALA A 161 -22.35 -1.38 -21.72
N GLU A 162 -21.82 -0.46 -22.54
CA GLU A 162 -22.64 0.39 -23.42
C GLU A 162 -23.41 -0.45 -24.45
N GLN A 163 -22.75 -1.43 -25.06
CA GLN A 163 -23.40 -2.36 -26.00
C GLN A 163 -24.48 -3.22 -25.33
N LEU A 164 -24.26 -3.67 -24.10
CA LEU A 164 -25.23 -4.42 -23.32
C LEU A 164 -26.42 -3.55 -22.91
N SER A 165 -26.18 -2.28 -22.58
CA SER A 165 -27.24 -1.31 -22.25
C SER A 165 -28.15 -0.97 -23.43
N GLY A 166 -27.71 -1.20 -24.67
CA GLY A 166 -28.52 -1.00 -25.87
C GLY A 166 -29.53 -2.13 -26.17
N ILE A 167 -29.52 -3.20 -25.39
CA ILE A 167 -30.40 -4.37 -25.58
C ILE A 167 -31.78 -4.05 -25.01
N LYS A 168 -32.85 -4.30 -25.78
CA LYS A 168 -34.24 -3.93 -25.42
C LYS A 168 -34.74 -4.54 -24.10
N GLN A 169 -34.22 -5.70 -23.72
CA GLN A 169 -34.61 -6.42 -22.50
C GLN A 169 -33.83 -5.97 -21.26
N VAL A 170 -32.81 -5.13 -21.43
CA VAL A 170 -31.92 -4.66 -20.35
C VAL A 170 -32.43 -3.33 -19.83
N ASP A 171 -32.64 -3.26 -18.52
CA ASP A 171 -33.06 -2.04 -17.83
C ASP A 171 -31.85 -1.22 -17.37
N GLN A 172 -30.89 -1.89 -16.72
CA GLN A 172 -29.71 -1.24 -16.16
C GLN A 172 -28.48 -2.12 -16.28
N VAL A 173 -27.34 -1.52 -16.64
CA VAL A 173 -26.02 -2.15 -16.60
C VAL A 173 -25.19 -1.45 -15.54
N LEU A 174 -24.78 -2.19 -14.51
CA LEU A 174 -23.88 -1.69 -13.48
C LEU A 174 -22.47 -2.23 -13.73
N ILE A 175 -21.53 -1.29 -13.86
CA ILE A 175 -20.09 -1.58 -13.89
C ILE A 175 -19.60 -1.38 -12.46
N ASP A 176 -19.39 -2.47 -11.75
CA ASP A 176 -18.93 -2.45 -10.36
C ASP A 176 -17.49 -1.89 -10.22
N GLN A 177 -16.80 -1.53 -11.31
CA GLN A 177 -15.44 -0.98 -11.24
C GLN A 177 -15.33 0.49 -10.81
N LEU A 178 -16.37 1.33 -10.97
CA LEU A 178 -16.19 2.79 -10.84
C LEU A 178 -15.77 3.20 -9.40
N TRP A 179 -16.29 2.51 -8.39
CA TRP A 179 -15.91 2.75 -6.99
C TRP A 179 -14.48 2.26 -6.71
N LEU A 180 -14.10 1.12 -7.28
CA LEU A 180 -12.79 0.51 -7.06
C LEU A 180 -11.68 1.31 -7.74
N GLN A 181 -11.93 1.85 -8.94
CA GLN A 181 -11.02 2.78 -9.62
C GLN A 181 -10.78 4.05 -8.81
N ARG A 182 -11.84 4.64 -8.24
CA ARG A 182 -11.73 5.81 -7.35
C ARG A 182 -10.92 5.49 -6.09
N LEU A 183 -11.11 4.32 -5.51
CA LEU A 183 -10.32 3.85 -4.37
C LEU A 183 -8.84 3.70 -4.73
N GLN A 184 -8.52 3.06 -5.86
CA GLN A 184 -7.15 2.93 -6.33
C GLN A 184 -6.49 4.29 -6.58
N ALA A 185 -7.22 5.24 -7.17
CA ALA A 185 -6.74 6.60 -7.36
C ALA A 185 -6.44 7.30 -6.01
N LEU A 186 -7.30 7.10 -5.01
CA LEU A 186 -7.10 7.63 -3.65
C LEU A 186 -5.88 7.00 -2.96
N VAL A 187 -5.71 5.68 -3.09
CA VAL A 187 -4.53 4.96 -2.58
C VAL A 187 -3.25 5.48 -3.23
N GLN A 188 -3.23 5.63 -4.55
CA GLN A 188 -2.06 6.18 -5.27
C GLN A 188 -1.76 7.63 -4.87
N SER A 189 -2.78 8.46 -4.70
CA SER A 189 -2.62 9.84 -4.21
C SER A 189 -2.01 9.85 -2.81
N THR A 190 -2.50 8.99 -1.92
CA THR A 190 -1.98 8.81 -0.57
C THR A 190 -0.53 8.37 -0.59
N GLN A 191 -0.16 7.42 -1.45
CA GLN A 191 1.21 6.94 -1.59
C GLN A 191 2.19 8.08 -1.96
N ARG A 192 1.78 8.98 -2.85
CA ARG A 192 2.57 10.19 -3.19
C ARG A 192 2.72 11.11 -1.97
N GLY A 193 1.67 11.27 -1.17
CA GLY A 193 1.71 12.03 0.08
C GLY A 193 2.70 11.45 1.10
N ILE A 194 2.76 10.11 1.23
CA ILE A 194 3.71 9.44 2.14
C ILE A 194 5.15 9.70 1.71
N TRP A 195 5.44 9.73 0.39
CA TRP A 195 6.77 10.08 -0.11
C TRP A 195 7.18 11.51 0.26
N VAL A 196 6.27 12.47 0.08
CA VAL A 196 6.52 13.87 0.47
C VAL A 196 6.78 13.97 1.97
N LEU A 197 5.96 13.30 2.79
CA LEU A 197 6.14 13.23 4.23
C LEU A 197 7.50 12.61 4.62
N ALA A 198 7.89 11.51 3.98
CA ALA A 198 9.16 10.84 4.23
C ALA A 198 10.36 11.76 3.96
N VAL A 199 10.35 12.46 2.82
CA VAL A 199 11.38 13.44 2.48
C VAL A 199 11.41 14.57 3.51
N MET A 200 10.25 15.10 3.90
CA MET A 200 10.16 16.18 4.88
C MET A 200 10.71 15.77 6.25
N LEU A 201 10.43 14.55 6.70
CA LEU A 201 10.96 14.00 7.95
C LEU A 201 12.48 13.82 7.88
N ILE A 202 13.02 13.28 6.78
CA ILE A 202 14.47 13.13 6.57
C ILE A 202 15.15 14.51 6.63
N LEU A 203 14.61 15.50 5.93
CA LEU A 203 15.13 16.87 5.95
C LEU A 203 15.08 17.48 7.36
N GLY A 204 13.99 17.25 8.10
CA GLY A 204 13.84 17.68 9.49
C GLY A 204 14.91 17.09 10.40
N VAL A 205 15.17 15.78 10.29
CA VAL A 205 16.23 15.12 11.05
C VAL A 205 17.61 15.67 10.69
N LEU A 206 17.91 15.86 9.40
CA LEU A 206 19.18 16.44 8.95
C LEU A 206 19.38 17.86 9.50
N LEU A 207 18.33 18.68 9.55
CA LEU A 207 18.39 20.03 10.09
C LEU A 207 18.65 20.03 11.60
N VAL A 208 17.95 19.19 12.35
CA VAL A 208 18.19 19.03 13.80
C VAL A 208 19.61 18.56 14.06
N MET A 209 20.08 17.56 13.32
CA MET A 209 21.42 17.00 13.50
C MET A 209 22.51 18.02 13.12
N GLY A 210 22.32 18.78 12.04
CA GLY A 210 23.21 19.86 11.63
C GLY A 210 23.25 21.00 12.66
N ASN A 211 22.11 21.30 13.29
CA ASN A 211 22.05 22.28 14.37
C ASN A 211 22.76 21.77 15.64
N THR A 212 22.63 20.48 15.98
CA THR A 212 23.29 19.87 17.14
C THR A 212 24.81 19.78 16.98
N MET A 213 25.34 19.56 15.77
CA MET A 213 26.79 19.52 15.54
C MET A 213 27.50 20.88 15.66
N ARG A 214 26.73 21.98 15.62
CA ARG A 214 27.28 23.33 15.75
C ARG A 214 27.38 23.80 17.22
N MET A 215 26.71 23.13 18.16
CA MET A 215 26.71 23.49 19.60
C MET A 215 27.82 22.80 20.38
#